data_AF-A0A200RBC0-F1
#
_entry.id   AF-A0A200RBC0-F1
#
_cell.length_a   1.000
_cell.length_b   1.000
_cell.length_c   1.000
_cell.angle_alpha   90.00
_cell.angle_beta   90.00
_cell.angle_gamma   90.00
#
_symmetry.space_group_name_H-M   'P 1'
#
loop_
_entity.id
_entity.type
_entity.pdbx_description
1 polymer ?
#
loop_
_entity_poly.entity_id
_entity_poly.type
_entity_poly.pdbx_seq_one_letter_code
_entity_poly.pdbx_strand_id
1 'polypeptide(L)'
;MLCCSKNQSMERLIAVCCSISLLSVFALADPGTIGVNYGRIANNLPSAVKVIELLKSQGLDRVKLYDSDPSVLKALAGSGIKVIVALPNELLYRVAKYPSFANSWVQKNIVPYHPSTQIHAIAVGNEVFVDPKNTTNFLVPAMKNVQAALVYYKLNSAIKISSPIACSALQSSYPSSTGSFKTDLVEPVIKPMLEFLRQTGSYLMVNIYPFFPYESNSDVISLDYALFRENPGVVDSGNGLRYSNMFDAQIDAVYAAMNALKYEDLKIVVTETGWPSKGDEKEIGASEENAAAYNGNLVKRVLTGGGTPLKPENNLDVYLFALFNENKKPGPTSERNYGLFYPNEEKVYDIPFTVAGIKGWKSTPVNGGKAESQGHTKPVDGGESGGSVSTSSSGKTWCVANEKSGKQALQKALDYACGEGGADCRSIQPGATCYDPNTLGAHASIAFNSYYQKKGRGTGNCYFGGAAYVVSEPPKFGKCDLSKDSSEADDETKTGHLVVQKNREKVVEDLIRDRVVEEGLVGD
;
A
#
# COMPACT_ATOMS: atom_id res chain seq x y z
N MET A 1 -58.02 2.87 -56.48
CA MET A 1 -56.65 2.65 -56.99
C MET A 1 -55.84 3.87 -56.57
N LEU A 2 -54.99 3.75 -55.54
CA LEU A 2 -53.55 3.45 -55.66
C LEU A 2 -52.82 4.47 -56.57
N CYS A 3 -51.69 5.07 -56.24
CA CYS A 3 -50.83 5.05 -55.06
C CYS A 3 -49.67 6.06 -55.32
N CYS A 4 -48.90 6.36 -54.27
CA CYS A 4 -47.48 6.68 -54.31
C CYS A 4 -47.00 8.00 -54.96
N SER A 5 -46.71 9.00 -54.11
CA SER A 5 -45.35 9.57 -54.05
C SER A 5 -45.20 10.49 -52.83
N LYS A 6 -44.85 9.92 -51.68
CA LYS A 6 -44.33 10.65 -50.51
C LYS A 6 -43.55 9.67 -49.66
N ASN A 7 -42.33 9.32 -50.09
CA ASN A 7 -41.41 8.57 -49.22
C ASN A 7 -39.92 8.72 -49.55
N GLN A 8 -39.49 9.78 -50.24
CA GLN A 8 -38.05 9.99 -50.54
C GLN A 8 -37.35 11.04 -49.67
N SER A 9 -38.07 11.88 -48.90
CA SER A 9 -37.41 12.92 -48.08
C SER A 9 -37.09 12.48 -46.66
N MET A 10 -37.70 11.41 -46.14
CA MET A 10 -37.52 10.96 -44.76
C MET A 10 -36.31 10.02 -44.61
N GLU A 11 -35.99 9.23 -45.63
CA GLU A 11 -34.79 8.36 -45.63
C GLU A 11 -33.47 9.15 -45.72
N ARG A 12 -33.47 10.30 -46.41
CA ARG A 12 -32.27 11.17 -46.48
C ARG A 12 -31.99 11.91 -45.18
N LEU A 13 -33.02 12.22 -44.38
CA LEU A 13 -32.83 12.86 -43.07
C LEU A 13 -32.31 11.87 -42.01
N ILE A 14 -32.75 10.61 -42.07
CA ILE A 14 -32.28 9.55 -41.17
C ILE A 14 -30.82 9.16 -41.50
N ALA A 15 -30.45 9.11 -42.79
CA ALA A 15 -29.07 8.82 -43.19
C ALA A 15 -28.08 9.92 -42.76
N VAL A 16 -28.47 11.20 -42.77
CA VAL A 16 -27.60 12.31 -42.31
C VAL A 16 -27.48 12.32 -40.78
N CYS A 17 -28.54 11.98 -40.04
CA CYS A 17 -28.45 11.82 -38.58
C CYS A 17 -27.61 10.60 -38.16
N CYS A 18 -27.70 9.47 -38.87
CA CYS A 18 -26.86 8.30 -38.60
C CYS A 18 -25.38 8.48 -38.98
N SER A 19 -25.08 9.38 -39.93
CA SER A 19 -23.70 9.69 -40.32
C SER A 19 -22.98 10.63 -39.34
N ILE A 20 -23.73 11.40 -38.53
CA ILE A 20 -23.18 12.31 -37.51
C ILE A 20 -23.04 11.60 -36.14
N SER A 21 -23.75 10.50 -35.91
CA SER A 21 -23.61 9.67 -34.69
C SER A 21 -22.42 8.70 -34.68
N LEU A 22 -21.59 8.65 -35.73
CA LEU A 22 -20.37 7.82 -35.78
C LEU A 22 -19.05 8.60 -35.78
N LEU A 23 -19.09 9.91 -35.52
CA LEU A 23 -17.96 10.59 -34.90
C LEU A 23 -18.09 10.37 -33.40
N SER A 24 -17.79 9.14 -32.97
CA SER A 24 -17.29 8.93 -31.62
C SER A 24 -16.11 9.89 -31.49
N VAL A 25 -16.35 11.01 -30.81
CA VAL A 25 -15.30 11.82 -30.23
C VAL A 25 -14.60 10.83 -29.31
N PHE A 26 -13.55 10.17 -29.80
CA PHE A 26 -12.50 9.69 -28.94
C PHE A 26 -11.98 10.98 -28.30
N ALA A 27 -12.60 11.37 -27.19
CA ALA A 27 -12.00 12.29 -26.28
C ALA A 27 -10.71 11.58 -25.90
N LEU A 28 -9.61 12.00 -26.53
CA LEU A 28 -8.29 11.66 -26.04
C LEU A 28 -8.30 12.18 -24.62
N ALA A 29 -8.39 11.26 -23.65
CA ALA A 29 -8.31 11.62 -22.25
C ALA A 29 -7.04 12.46 -22.10
N ASP A 30 -7.18 13.67 -21.57
CA ASP A 30 -6.04 14.57 -21.41
C ASP A 30 -4.92 13.80 -20.66
N PRO A 31 -3.66 13.87 -21.12
CA PRO A 31 -2.59 13.12 -20.51
C PRO A 31 -2.43 13.55 -19.04
N GLY A 32 -2.10 12.58 -18.18
CA GLY A 32 -1.64 12.87 -16.83
C GLY A 32 -0.28 13.59 -16.85
N THR A 33 0.24 13.91 -15.67
CA THR A 33 1.55 14.57 -15.55
C THR A 33 2.53 13.74 -14.74
N ILE A 34 3.81 13.79 -15.16
CA ILE A 34 4.93 13.16 -14.48
C ILE A 34 5.83 14.25 -13.90
N GLY A 35 6.07 14.16 -12.60
CA GLY A 35 7.14 14.86 -11.91
C GLY A 35 8.09 13.87 -11.23
N VAL A 36 9.06 14.40 -10.51
CA VAL A 36 10.03 13.58 -9.76
C VAL A 36 10.32 14.17 -8.38
N ASN A 37 10.57 13.32 -7.40
CA ASN A 37 11.02 13.71 -6.07
C ASN A 37 12.53 13.98 -6.11
N TYR A 38 12.95 15.20 -5.76
CA TYR A 38 14.35 15.56 -5.60
C TYR A 38 14.76 15.40 -4.13
N GLY A 39 14.95 14.13 -3.74
CA GLY A 39 15.53 13.75 -2.46
C GLY A 39 17.01 14.15 -2.36
N ARG A 40 17.42 14.54 -1.15
CA ARG A 40 18.76 15.09 -0.88
C ARG A 40 19.40 14.54 0.39
N ILE A 41 18.97 13.36 0.86
CA ILE A 41 19.61 12.63 1.95
C ILE A 41 20.83 11.88 1.39
N ALA A 42 21.82 12.66 0.96
CA ALA A 42 23.06 12.19 0.35
C ALA A 42 24.17 13.24 0.49
N ASN A 43 25.43 12.84 0.25
CA ASN A 43 26.59 13.74 0.35
C ASN A 43 27.41 13.87 -0.95
N ASN A 44 26.89 13.37 -2.06
CA ASN A 44 27.59 13.29 -3.35
C ASN A 44 26.73 13.74 -4.55
N LEU A 45 25.62 14.45 -4.30
CA LEU A 45 24.71 14.89 -5.35
C LEU A 45 25.26 16.10 -6.14
N PRO A 46 24.81 16.30 -7.40
CA PRO A 46 25.12 17.50 -8.16
C PRO A 46 24.60 18.78 -7.49
N SER A 47 25.13 19.92 -7.92
CA SER A 47 24.59 21.22 -7.50
C SER A 47 23.15 21.41 -7.99
N ALA A 48 22.37 22.24 -7.30
CA ALA A 48 20.98 22.51 -7.68
C ALA A 48 20.84 22.99 -9.14
N VAL A 49 21.79 23.80 -9.63
CA VAL A 49 21.81 24.29 -11.03
C VAL A 49 21.91 23.11 -12.01
N LYS A 50 22.86 22.20 -11.81
CA LYS A 50 23.01 21.00 -12.64
C LYS A 50 21.76 20.12 -12.59
N VAL A 51 21.15 19.99 -11.42
CA VAL A 51 19.90 19.24 -11.28
C VAL A 51 18.76 19.86 -12.10
N ILE A 52 18.64 21.19 -12.13
CA ILE A 52 17.61 21.86 -12.96
C ILE A 52 17.92 21.70 -14.45
N GLU A 53 19.19 21.74 -14.85
CA GLU A 53 19.61 21.44 -16.22
C GLU A 53 19.28 20.00 -16.62
N LEU A 54 19.55 19.03 -15.73
CA LEU A 54 19.19 17.63 -15.92
C LEU A 54 17.67 17.47 -16.10
N LEU A 55 16.85 18.00 -15.19
CA LEU A 55 15.39 17.92 -15.30
C LEU A 55 14.88 18.46 -16.64
N LYS A 56 15.38 19.62 -17.07
CA LYS A 56 15.07 20.21 -18.38
C LYS A 56 15.49 19.31 -19.53
N SER A 57 16.70 18.73 -19.48
CA SER A 57 17.21 17.84 -20.53
C SER A 57 16.35 16.58 -20.70
N GLN A 58 15.72 16.12 -19.62
CA GLN A 58 14.83 14.97 -19.62
C GLN A 58 13.37 15.32 -19.95
N GLY A 59 13.04 16.61 -20.12
CA GLY A 59 11.68 17.08 -20.37
C GLY A 59 10.76 17.03 -19.14
N LEU A 60 11.33 16.96 -17.94
CA LEU A 60 10.59 17.00 -16.68
C LEU A 60 10.31 18.45 -16.27
N ASP A 61 9.03 18.79 -16.12
CA ASP A 61 8.56 20.14 -15.79
C ASP A 61 8.01 20.25 -14.37
N ARG A 62 8.12 19.19 -13.56
CA ARG A 62 7.61 19.11 -12.18
C ARG A 62 8.60 18.44 -11.25
N VAL A 63 8.78 19.03 -10.07
CA VAL A 63 9.63 18.48 -9.02
C VAL A 63 8.98 18.62 -7.64
N LYS A 64 9.16 17.64 -6.76
CA LYS A 64 8.80 17.72 -5.34
C LYS A 64 10.06 17.73 -4.48
N LEU A 65 10.13 18.70 -3.56
CA LEU A 65 11.15 18.81 -2.54
C LEU A 65 10.59 18.33 -1.19
N TYR A 66 11.49 17.88 -0.31
CA TYR A 66 11.18 17.51 1.09
C TYR A 66 11.43 18.64 2.08
N ASP A 67 11.72 19.84 1.57
CA ASP A 67 11.94 21.06 2.34
C ASP A 67 11.62 22.30 1.47
N SER A 68 12.17 23.45 1.86
CA SER A 68 12.11 24.73 1.12
C SER A 68 13.49 25.36 0.98
N ASP A 69 14.48 24.57 0.56
CA ASP A 69 15.87 25.02 0.48
C ASP A 69 16.06 26.22 -0.47
N PRO A 70 16.67 27.31 0.03
CA PRO A 70 16.79 28.56 -0.71
C PRO A 70 17.70 28.45 -1.95
N SER A 71 18.69 27.55 -1.95
CA SER A 71 19.59 27.35 -3.08
C SER A 71 18.87 26.65 -4.23
N VAL A 72 18.03 25.65 -3.92
CA VAL A 72 17.23 24.94 -4.93
C VAL A 72 16.13 25.84 -5.48
N LEU A 73 15.43 26.58 -4.62
CA LEU A 73 14.40 27.52 -5.06
C LEU A 73 14.98 28.62 -5.96
N LYS A 74 16.16 29.17 -5.65
CA LYS A 74 16.85 30.11 -6.55
C LYS A 74 17.22 29.48 -7.89
N ALA A 75 17.68 28.23 -7.92
CA ALA A 75 18.02 27.54 -9.15
C ALA A 75 16.79 27.25 -10.03
N LEU A 76 15.62 27.07 -9.42
CA LEU A 76 14.35 26.88 -10.13
C LEU A 76 13.79 28.18 -10.72
N ALA A 77 14.25 29.36 -10.29
CA ALA A 77 13.73 30.63 -10.76
C ALA A 77 13.90 30.79 -12.28
N GLY A 78 12.80 31.09 -12.99
CA GLY A 78 12.78 31.23 -14.45
C GLY A 78 12.96 29.91 -15.21
N SER A 79 13.02 28.76 -14.53
CA SER A 79 13.22 27.46 -15.20
C SER A 79 11.98 26.97 -15.95
N GLY A 80 10.79 27.40 -15.54
CA GLY A 80 9.51 26.86 -16.01
C GLY A 80 9.08 25.58 -15.28
N ILE A 81 9.93 25.01 -14.42
CA ILE A 81 9.62 23.81 -13.64
C ILE A 81 8.74 24.21 -12.45
N LYS A 82 7.60 23.52 -12.30
CA LYS A 82 6.68 23.63 -11.16
C LYS A 82 7.22 22.85 -9.97
N VAL A 83 7.14 23.44 -8.78
CA VAL A 83 7.66 22.82 -7.56
C VAL A 83 6.61 22.66 -6.47
N ILE A 84 6.59 21.47 -5.86
CA ILE A 84 6.01 21.24 -4.53
C ILE A 84 7.14 21.41 -3.52
N VAL A 85 6.96 22.28 -2.53
CA VAL A 85 7.87 22.40 -1.38
C VAL A 85 7.24 21.73 -0.17
N ALA A 86 8.04 21.34 0.82
CA ALA A 86 7.52 20.73 2.04
C ALA A 86 7.79 21.58 3.30
N LEU A 87 6.80 21.58 4.18
CA LEU A 87 6.95 21.95 5.58
C LEU A 87 7.18 20.67 6.37
N PRO A 88 8.39 20.45 6.93
CA PRO A 88 8.76 19.15 7.47
C PRO A 88 8.09 18.85 8.82
N ASN A 89 7.96 17.57 9.16
CA ASN A 89 7.18 17.08 10.33
C ASN A 89 7.59 17.75 11.65
N GLU A 90 8.88 18.01 11.86
CA GLU A 90 9.41 18.63 13.07
C GLU A 90 8.92 20.06 13.31
N LEU A 91 8.40 20.73 12.28
CA LEU A 91 7.81 22.07 12.40
C LEU A 91 6.31 22.06 12.68
N LEU A 92 5.62 20.92 12.52
CA LEU A 92 4.16 20.84 12.64
C LEU A 92 3.66 21.39 13.97
N TYR A 93 4.28 20.99 15.09
CA TYR A 93 3.91 21.51 16.42
C TYR A 93 4.00 23.03 16.51
N ARG A 94 5.12 23.62 16.06
CA ARG A 94 5.33 25.08 16.16
C ARG A 94 4.37 25.84 15.25
N VAL A 95 4.16 25.35 14.03
CA VAL A 95 3.28 25.97 13.03
C VAL A 95 1.82 25.87 13.45
N ALA A 96 1.40 24.74 14.03
CA ALA A 96 0.09 24.54 14.61
C ALA A 96 -0.19 25.49 15.77
N LYS A 97 0.78 25.64 16.68
CA LYS A 97 0.60 26.40 17.92
C LYS A 97 0.72 27.91 17.74
N TYR A 98 1.53 28.38 16.80
CA TYR A 98 1.87 29.79 16.65
C TYR A 98 1.59 30.29 15.23
N PRO A 99 0.44 30.94 14.97
CA PRO A 99 0.13 31.51 13.65
C PRO A 99 1.20 32.50 13.14
N SER A 100 1.84 33.25 14.05
CA SER A 100 2.96 34.14 13.71
C SER A 100 4.18 33.37 13.16
N PHE A 101 4.43 32.16 13.66
CA PHE A 101 5.48 31.29 13.13
C PHE A 101 5.12 30.79 11.73
N ALA A 102 3.88 30.40 11.49
CA ALA A 102 3.40 30.02 10.15
C ALA A 102 3.55 31.17 9.14
N ASN A 103 3.16 32.39 9.54
CA ASN A 103 3.33 33.60 8.73
C ASN A 103 4.81 33.86 8.42
N SER A 104 5.68 33.81 9.42
CA SER A 104 7.13 33.99 9.24
C SER A 104 7.74 32.92 8.34
N TRP A 105 7.27 31.68 8.45
CA TRP A 105 7.72 30.58 7.58
C TRP A 105 7.35 30.85 6.12
N VAL A 106 6.09 31.25 5.83
CA VAL A 106 5.67 31.60 4.46
C VAL A 106 6.43 32.82 3.94
N GLN A 107 6.60 33.85 4.77
CA GLN A 107 7.35 35.06 4.43
C GLN A 107 8.80 34.76 4.04
N LYS A 108 9.42 33.79 4.72
CA LYS A 108 10.82 33.43 4.51
C LYS A 108 11.02 32.47 3.34
N ASN A 109 10.13 31.47 3.23
CA ASN A 109 10.37 30.29 2.39
C ASN A 109 9.56 30.29 1.09
N ILE A 110 8.55 31.15 0.96
CA ILE A 110 7.65 31.19 -0.20
C ILE A 110 7.69 32.56 -0.89
N VAL A 111 7.40 33.63 -0.15
CA VAL A 111 7.26 34.99 -0.69
C VAL A 111 8.47 35.47 -1.51
N PRO A 112 9.74 35.22 -1.12
CA PRO A 112 10.89 35.73 -1.87
C PRO A 112 11.12 35.01 -3.21
N TYR A 113 10.50 33.84 -3.41
CA TYR A 113 10.76 32.97 -4.55
C TYR A 113 9.60 32.94 -5.54
N HIS A 114 8.35 33.10 -5.08
CA HIS A 114 7.19 33.13 -5.97
C HIS A 114 6.93 34.56 -6.50
N PRO A 115 6.67 34.77 -7.81
CA PRO A 115 6.38 33.77 -8.85
C PRO A 115 7.58 33.37 -9.73
N SER A 116 8.79 33.90 -9.51
CA SER A 116 9.94 33.56 -10.36
C SER A 116 10.23 32.06 -10.33
N THR A 117 10.05 31.44 -9.16
CA THR A 117 9.93 30.00 -8.95
C THR A 117 8.46 29.61 -8.92
N GLN A 118 8.05 28.65 -9.75
CA GLN A 118 6.66 28.21 -9.85
C GLN A 118 6.28 27.24 -8.72
N ILE A 119 6.31 27.73 -7.48
CA ILE A 119 5.75 27.02 -6.33
C ILE A 119 4.24 26.93 -6.55
N HIS A 120 3.70 25.71 -6.66
CA HIS A 120 2.26 25.48 -6.92
C HIS A 120 1.56 24.75 -5.77
N ALA A 121 2.32 24.10 -4.89
CA ALA A 121 1.77 23.50 -3.67
C ALA A 121 2.79 23.45 -2.54
N ILE A 122 2.27 23.37 -1.31
CA ILE A 122 3.03 23.07 -0.10
C ILE A 122 2.50 21.75 0.48
N ALA A 123 3.38 20.76 0.60
CA ALA A 123 3.17 19.55 1.37
C ALA A 123 3.42 19.85 2.86
N VAL A 124 2.36 19.91 3.67
CA VAL A 124 2.45 20.14 5.13
C VAL A 124 2.61 18.79 5.81
N GLY A 125 3.83 18.51 6.26
CA GLY A 125 4.25 17.19 6.73
C GLY A 125 4.43 16.19 5.59
N ASN A 126 4.88 14.99 5.93
CA ASN A 126 4.97 13.81 5.06
C ASN A 126 4.74 12.55 5.90
N GLU A 127 3.79 11.70 5.51
CA GLU A 127 3.43 10.45 6.19
C GLU A 127 3.24 10.59 7.71
N VAL A 128 2.57 11.68 8.10
CA VAL A 128 2.49 12.14 9.50
C VAL A 128 1.92 11.09 10.46
N PHE A 129 1.03 10.21 10.00
CA PHE A 129 0.36 9.22 10.85
C PHE A 129 1.27 8.08 11.30
N VAL A 130 2.46 7.97 10.71
CA VAL A 130 3.53 7.04 11.14
C VAL A 130 4.78 7.77 11.62
N ASP A 131 4.71 9.09 11.84
CA ASP A 131 5.80 9.86 12.42
C ASP A 131 6.12 9.33 13.83
N PRO A 132 7.35 8.88 14.11
CA PRO A 132 7.74 8.40 15.44
C PRO A 132 7.58 9.46 16.54
N LYS A 133 7.50 10.75 16.20
CA LYS A 133 7.24 11.85 17.15
C LYS A 133 5.75 12.09 17.42
N ASN A 134 4.86 11.30 16.81
CA ASN A 134 3.41 11.37 16.98
C ASN A 134 2.85 12.79 16.75
N THR A 135 3.14 13.37 15.58
CA THR A 135 2.76 14.75 15.24
C THR A 135 1.36 14.88 14.62
N THR A 136 0.59 13.79 14.55
CA THR A 136 -0.75 13.69 13.96
C THR A 136 -1.70 14.82 14.39
N ASN A 137 -1.78 15.10 15.69
CA ASN A 137 -2.69 16.12 16.24
C ASN A 137 -2.34 17.57 15.82
N PHE A 138 -1.14 17.80 15.27
CA PHE A 138 -0.69 19.12 14.83
C PHE A 138 -0.91 19.37 13.34
N LEU A 139 -1.22 18.33 12.56
CA LEU A 139 -1.29 18.42 11.10
C LEU A 139 -2.32 19.44 10.61
N VAL A 140 -3.59 19.23 10.93
CA VAL A 140 -4.68 20.07 10.43
C VAL A 140 -4.59 21.52 10.95
N PRO A 141 -4.27 21.78 12.23
CA PRO A 141 -3.99 23.14 12.70
C PRO A 141 -2.82 23.81 11.96
N ALA A 142 -1.74 23.07 11.67
CA ALA A 142 -0.63 23.61 10.89
C ALA A 142 -1.05 23.96 9.46
N MET A 143 -1.80 23.08 8.79
CA MET A 143 -2.34 23.34 7.44
C MET A 143 -3.20 24.61 7.41
N LYS A 144 -4.09 24.78 8.40
CA LYS A 144 -4.93 25.99 8.54
C LYS A 144 -4.10 27.26 8.73
N ASN A 145 -3.07 27.23 9.56
CA ASN A 145 -2.21 28.39 9.80
C ASN A 145 -1.35 28.75 8.58
N VAL A 146 -0.84 27.76 7.83
CA VAL A 146 -0.13 28.01 6.57
C VAL A 146 -1.07 28.59 5.52
N GLN A 147 -2.30 28.07 5.40
CA GLN A 147 -3.31 28.62 4.50
C GLN A 147 -3.66 30.07 4.84
N ALA A 148 -3.85 30.40 6.12
CA ALA A 148 -4.10 31.77 6.56
C ALA A 148 -2.93 32.71 6.20
N ALA A 149 -1.69 32.23 6.33
CA ALA A 149 -0.52 32.98 5.88
C ALA A 149 -0.49 33.17 4.35
N LEU A 150 -0.83 32.15 3.56
CA LEU A 150 -0.95 32.31 2.10
C LEU A 150 -2.04 33.31 1.71
N VAL A 151 -3.18 33.32 2.40
CA VAL A 151 -4.25 34.32 2.19
C VAL A 151 -3.73 35.72 2.50
N TYR A 152 -3.02 35.90 3.62
CA TYR A 152 -2.42 37.18 3.99
C TYR A 152 -1.47 37.73 2.92
N TYR A 153 -0.65 36.88 2.31
CA TYR A 153 0.25 37.25 1.21
C TYR A 153 -0.41 37.19 -0.19
N LYS A 154 -1.72 36.93 -0.28
CA LYS A 154 -2.48 36.81 -1.54
C LYS A 154 -1.95 35.73 -2.49
N LEU A 155 -1.43 34.64 -1.94
CA LEU A 155 -0.86 33.50 -2.67
C LEU A 155 -1.79 32.27 -2.70
N ASN A 156 -2.88 32.29 -1.95
CA ASN A 156 -3.78 31.14 -1.77
C ASN A 156 -4.52 30.69 -3.06
N SER A 157 -4.61 31.54 -4.07
CA SER A 157 -5.16 31.16 -5.39
C SER A 157 -4.15 30.41 -6.25
N ALA A 158 -2.85 30.69 -6.07
CA ALA A 158 -1.75 30.12 -6.85
C ALA A 158 -1.13 28.88 -6.20
N ILE A 159 -1.13 28.81 -4.87
CA ILE A 159 -0.44 27.77 -4.10
C ILE A 159 -1.46 26.96 -3.29
N LYS A 160 -1.51 25.65 -3.54
CA LYS A 160 -2.38 24.70 -2.82
C LYS A 160 -1.70 24.15 -1.57
N ILE A 161 -2.49 23.79 -0.56
CA ILE A 161 -2.01 23.11 0.65
C ILE A 161 -2.52 21.68 0.66
N SER A 162 -1.64 20.71 0.90
CA SER A 162 -2.01 19.32 1.13
C SER A 162 -1.03 18.64 2.08
N SER A 163 -1.24 17.36 2.38
CA SER A 163 -0.34 16.53 3.19
C SER A 163 -0.23 15.14 2.55
N PRO A 164 0.98 14.69 2.14
CA PRO A 164 1.20 13.32 1.68
C PRO A 164 0.91 12.31 2.78
N ILE A 165 -0.02 11.40 2.53
CA ILE A 165 -0.30 10.25 3.39
C ILE A 165 0.25 8.97 2.75
N ALA A 166 0.74 8.04 3.56
CA ALA A 166 1.07 6.69 3.09
C ALA A 166 -0.19 5.81 3.06
N CYS A 167 -0.19 4.74 2.24
CA CYS A 167 -1.26 3.73 2.27
C CYS A 167 -1.43 3.05 3.64
N SER A 168 -0.44 3.13 4.54
CA SER A 168 -0.57 2.66 5.92
C SER A 168 -1.61 3.44 6.74
N ALA A 169 -2.15 4.55 6.24
CA ALA A 169 -3.32 5.23 6.79
C ALA A 169 -4.63 4.46 6.59
N LEU A 170 -4.66 3.49 5.68
CA LEU A 170 -5.82 2.66 5.40
C LEU A 170 -5.93 1.50 6.41
N GLN A 171 -7.16 1.16 6.77
CA GLN A 171 -7.54 -0.03 7.52
C GLN A 171 -7.76 -1.23 6.59
N SER A 172 -8.40 -0.98 5.46
CA SER A 172 -8.62 -1.96 4.39
C SER A 172 -8.31 -1.32 3.05
N SER A 173 -7.75 -2.11 2.15
CA SER A 173 -7.45 -1.74 0.77
C SER A 173 -7.69 -2.87 -0.23
N TYR A 174 -8.24 -4.01 0.24
CA TYR A 174 -8.54 -5.16 -0.60
C TYR A 174 -9.89 -5.81 -0.21
N PRO A 175 -10.82 -6.01 -1.17
CA PRO A 175 -10.76 -5.46 -2.53
C PRO A 175 -10.79 -3.92 -2.51
N SER A 176 -10.36 -3.25 -3.60
CA SER A 176 -10.21 -1.78 -3.62
C SER A 176 -11.51 -1.05 -3.22
N SER A 177 -12.68 -1.58 -3.59
CA SER A 177 -13.99 -1.03 -3.25
C SER A 177 -14.27 -0.96 -1.74
N THR A 178 -13.57 -1.73 -0.90
CA THR A 178 -13.72 -1.71 0.56
C THR A 178 -12.69 -0.82 1.26
N GLY A 179 -11.95 -0.03 0.46
CA GLY A 179 -11.01 0.96 0.96
C GLY A 179 -11.59 1.78 2.11
N SER A 180 -10.85 1.87 3.21
CA SER A 180 -11.27 2.62 4.40
C SER A 180 -10.05 3.13 5.16
N PHE A 181 -10.15 4.31 5.77
CA PHE A 181 -9.13 4.83 6.68
C PHE A 181 -9.20 4.12 8.03
N LYS A 182 -8.08 4.05 8.76
CA LYS A 182 -8.04 3.56 10.14
C LYS A 182 -8.97 4.38 11.03
N THR A 183 -9.79 3.69 11.81
CA THR A 183 -10.90 4.29 12.57
C THR A 183 -10.42 5.31 13.60
N ASP A 184 -9.26 5.09 14.20
CA ASP A 184 -8.60 6.01 15.13
C ASP A 184 -8.09 7.29 14.46
N LEU A 185 -7.90 7.30 13.14
CA LEU A 185 -7.51 8.48 12.37
C LEU A 185 -8.72 9.26 11.81
N VAL A 186 -9.89 8.61 11.66
CA VAL A 186 -11.05 9.18 10.94
C VAL A 186 -11.50 10.51 11.52
N GLU A 187 -11.95 10.52 12.77
CA GLU A 187 -12.46 11.74 13.42
C GLU A 187 -11.36 12.73 13.81
N PRO A 188 -10.22 12.30 14.39
CA PRO A 188 -9.23 13.25 14.89
C PRO A 188 -8.52 14.03 13.78
N VAL A 189 -8.29 13.43 12.60
CA VAL A 189 -7.42 14.05 11.59
C VAL A 189 -7.89 13.89 10.14
N ILE A 190 -8.38 12.72 9.72
CA ILE A 190 -8.73 12.48 8.31
C ILE A 190 -9.92 13.36 7.87
N LYS A 191 -11.06 13.28 8.57
CA LYS A 191 -12.23 14.11 8.22
C LYS A 191 -11.91 15.60 8.28
N PRO A 192 -11.28 16.14 9.34
CA PRO A 192 -10.89 17.55 9.36
C PRO A 192 -9.91 17.95 8.25
N MET A 193 -8.99 17.06 7.86
CA MET A 193 -8.06 17.29 6.76
C MET A 193 -8.79 17.32 5.41
N LEU A 194 -9.62 16.33 5.11
CA LEU A 194 -10.39 16.26 3.85
C LEU A 194 -11.33 17.46 3.72
N GLU A 195 -12.03 17.84 4.78
CA GLU A 195 -12.87 19.04 4.77
C GLU A 195 -12.07 20.31 4.51
N PHE A 196 -10.90 20.46 5.12
CA PHE A 196 -10.00 21.58 4.82
C PHE A 196 -9.57 21.60 3.35
N LEU A 197 -9.22 20.45 2.77
CA LEU A 197 -8.85 20.35 1.36
C LEU A 197 -10.00 20.76 0.45
N ARG A 198 -11.23 20.33 0.76
CA ARG A 198 -12.42 20.70 0.00
C ARG A 198 -12.68 22.20 0.07
N GLN A 199 -12.69 22.78 1.27
CA GLN A 199 -12.95 24.22 1.49
C GLN A 199 -11.92 25.12 0.81
N THR A 200 -10.69 24.64 0.63
CA THR A 200 -9.61 25.41 -0.01
C THR A 200 -9.46 25.10 -1.52
N GLY A 201 -10.32 24.23 -2.07
CA GLY A 201 -10.22 23.79 -3.46
C GLY A 201 -8.88 23.14 -3.77
N SER A 202 -8.39 22.31 -2.83
CA SER A 202 -7.15 21.55 -2.91
C SER A 202 -7.43 20.07 -3.23
N TYR A 203 -6.42 19.22 -3.08
CA TYR A 203 -6.45 17.79 -3.39
C TYR A 203 -5.70 17.01 -2.31
N LEU A 204 -5.94 15.70 -2.19
CA LEU A 204 -5.20 14.83 -1.29
C LEU A 204 -3.90 14.36 -1.94
N MET A 205 -2.77 14.55 -1.26
CA MET A 205 -1.49 13.96 -1.66
C MET A 205 -1.35 12.55 -1.07
N VAL A 206 -0.92 11.59 -1.87
CA VAL A 206 -0.77 10.19 -1.43
C VAL A 206 0.54 9.61 -1.95
N ASN A 207 1.22 8.86 -1.10
CA ASN A 207 2.40 8.06 -1.46
C ASN A 207 1.93 6.62 -1.73
N ILE A 208 2.13 6.14 -2.96
CA ILE A 208 1.64 4.86 -3.48
C ILE A 208 2.84 4.02 -3.90
N TYR A 209 3.03 2.85 -3.28
CA TYR A 209 4.14 1.96 -3.61
C TYR A 209 3.65 0.52 -3.76
N PRO A 210 3.45 0.04 -5.00
CA PRO A 210 3.20 -1.37 -5.29
C PRO A 210 4.36 -2.31 -4.90
N PHE A 211 5.58 -1.78 -4.80
CA PHE A 211 6.75 -2.54 -4.37
C PHE A 211 6.56 -3.19 -2.99
N PHE A 212 6.12 -2.45 -1.96
CA PHE A 212 6.06 -2.99 -0.60
C PHE A 212 5.04 -4.14 -0.43
N PRO A 213 3.78 -4.04 -0.92
CA PRO A 213 2.87 -5.18 -0.87
C PRO A 213 3.39 -6.39 -1.65
N TYR A 214 4.02 -6.17 -2.82
CA TYR A 214 4.64 -7.24 -3.61
C TYR A 214 5.78 -7.90 -2.85
N GLU A 215 6.75 -7.13 -2.35
CA GLU A 215 7.90 -7.63 -1.59
C GLU A 215 7.45 -8.51 -0.41
N SER A 216 6.44 -8.03 0.34
CA SER A 216 5.91 -8.73 1.50
C SER A 216 5.03 -9.95 1.18
N ASN A 217 4.56 -10.12 -0.06
CA ASN A 217 3.64 -11.19 -0.47
C ASN A 217 3.93 -11.69 -1.90
N SER A 218 5.22 -11.85 -2.24
CA SER A 218 5.68 -12.12 -3.61
C SER A 218 5.29 -13.51 -4.13
N ASP A 219 4.86 -14.40 -3.23
CA ASP A 219 4.28 -15.71 -3.50
C ASP A 219 2.81 -15.65 -3.94
N VAL A 220 2.08 -14.60 -3.58
CA VAL A 220 0.66 -14.42 -3.88
C VAL A 220 0.43 -13.33 -4.93
N ILE A 221 1.16 -12.22 -4.82
CA ILE A 221 1.00 -11.07 -5.69
C ILE A 221 1.85 -11.28 -6.94
N SER A 222 1.19 -11.31 -8.10
CA SER A 222 1.87 -11.36 -9.39
C SER A 222 2.79 -10.14 -9.55
N LEU A 223 4.05 -10.40 -9.89
CA LEU A 223 5.01 -9.35 -10.25
C LEU A 223 4.52 -8.57 -11.48
N ASP A 224 3.91 -9.24 -12.45
CA ASP A 224 3.40 -8.60 -13.66
C ASP A 224 2.26 -7.62 -13.35
N TYR A 225 1.40 -7.95 -12.39
CA TYR A 225 0.37 -7.05 -11.87
C TYR A 225 0.96 -5.81 -11.17
N ALA A 226 2.07 -5.97 -10.43
CA ALA A 226 2.75 -4.86 -9.78
C ALA A 226 3.54 -3.97 -10.77
N LEU A 227 4.05 -4.55 -11.87
CA LEU A 227 4.89 -3.88 -12.86
C LEU A 227 4.14 -3.39 -14.12
N PHE A 228 2.80 -3.39 -14.10
CA PHE A 228 1.96 -3.02 -15.26
C PHE A 228 2.23 -3.86 -16.53
N ARG A 229 2.75 -5.08 -16.38
CA ARG A 229 2.94 -6.02 -17.49
C ARG A 229 1.62 -6.70 -17.82
N GLU A 230 1.56 -7.38 -18.96
CA GLU A 230 0.37 -8.13 -19.35
C GLU A 230 0.05 -9.21 -18.30
N ASN A 231 -1.18 -9.21 -17.80
CA ASN A 231 -1.66 -10.11 -16.76
C ASN A 231 -3.20 -10.18 -16.82
N PRO A 232 -3.86 -11.19 -16.23
CA PRO A 232 -5.33 -11.31 -16.28
C PRO A 232 -6.09 -10.18 -15.55
N GLY A 233 -5.40 -9.37 -14.75
CA GLY A 233 -5.98 -8.38 -13.86
C GLY A 233 -6.69 -9.00 -12.66
N VAL A 234 -6.98 -8.16 -11.66
CA VAL A 234 -7.72 -8.52 -10.46
C VAL A 234 -9.11 -7.92 -10.56
N VAL A 235 -10.15 -8.76 -10.46
CA VAL A 235 -11.54 -8.29 -10.42
C VAL A 235 -11.90 -8.00 -8.97
N ASP A 236 -12.36 -6.79 -8.72
CA ASP A 236 -12.86 -6.36 -7.44
C ASP A 236 -14.24 -7.00 -7.18
N SER A 237 -14.34 -7.79 -6.12
CA SER A 237 -15.55 -8.53 -5.80
C SER A 237 -16.70 -7.65 -5.30
N GLY A 238 -16.43 -6.42 -4.88
CA GLY A 238 -17.43 -5.51 -4.32
C GLY A 238 -18.13 -4.64 -5.38
N ASN A 239 -17.46 -4.32 -6.48
CA ASN A 239 -18.03 -3.48 -7.54
C ASN A 239 -17.85 -4.01 -8.98
N GLY A 240 -17.14 -5.14 -9.16
CA GLY A 240 -16.92 -5.76 -10.47
C GLY A 240 -15.89 -5.07 -11.35
N LEU A 241 -15.24 -3.99 -10.89
CA LEU A 241 -14.18 -3.32 -11.65
C LEU A 241 -12.95 -4.23 -11.76
N ARG A 242 -12.32 -4.24 -12.93
CA ARG A 242 -11.08 -4.98 -13.17
C ARG A 242 -9.89 -4.03 -13.11
N TYR A 243 -8.96 -4.31 -12.21
CA TYR A 243 -7.67 -3.63 -12.12
C TYR A 243 -6.63 -4.43 -12.88
N SER A 244 -6.03 -3.85 -13.92
CA SER A 244 -4.94 -4.47 -14.67
C SER A 244 -3.58 -4.28 -14.02
N ASN A 245 -3.49 -3.41 -13.01
CA ASN A 245 -2.26 -3.13 -12.28
C ASN A 245 -2.56 -2.73 -10.82
N MET A 246 -1.60 -2.95 -9.93
CA MET A 246 -1.76 -2.66 -8.50
C MET A 246 -1.84 -1.17 -8.19
N PHE A 247 -1.15 -0.33 -8.96
CA PHE A 247 -1.12 1.11 -8.73
C PHE A 247 -2.51 1.74 -8.81
N ASP A 248 -3.27 1.43 -9.86
CA ASP A 248 -4.66 1.87 -10.02
C ASP A 248 -5.54 1.33 -8.89
N ALA A 249 -5.33 0.08 -8.47
CA ALA A 249 -6.07 -0.53 -7.35
C ALA A 249 -5.80 0.16 -6.01
N GLN A 250 -4.56 0.58 -5.74
CA GLN A 250 -4.19 1.31 -4.53
C GLN A 250 -4.78 2.73 -4.51
N ILE A 251 -4.79 3.43 -5.66
CA ILE A 251 -5.44 4.74 -5.78
C ILE A 251 -6.94 4.60 -5.52
N ASP A 252 -7.60 3.61 -6.11
CA ASP A 252 -9.04 3.42 -5.96
C ASP A 252 -9.45 2.94 -4.58
N ALA A 253 -8.56 2.25 -3.85
CA ALA A 253 -8.76 2.00 -2.42
C ALA A 253 -8.80 3.31 -1.61
N VAL A 254 -7.98 4.30 -1.96
CA VAL A 254 -8.04 5.62 -1.29
C VAL A 254 -9.31 6.37 -1.70
N TYR A 255 -9.71 6.33 -2.97
CA TYR A 255 -10.98 6.92 -3.40
C TYR A 255 -12.19 6.26 -2.70
N ALA A 256 -12.19 4.94 -2.55
CA ALA A 256 -13.22 4.23 -1.79
C ALA A 256 -13.25 4.69 -0.32
N ALA A 257 -12.08 4.86 0.31
CA ALA A 257 -11.96 5.35 1.68
C ALA A 257 -12.50 6.78 1.83
N MET A 258 -12.23 7.66 0.87
CA MET A 258 -12.76 9.02 0.84
C MET A 258 -14.28 9.03 0.61
N ASN A 259 -14.77 8.21 -0.31
CA ASN A 259 -16.20 8.06 -0.60
C ASN A 259 -16.99 7.53 0.61
N ALA A 260 -16.43 6.58 1.37
CA ALA A 260 -17.02 6.10 2.62
C ALA A 260 -17.23 7.24 3.64
N LEU A 261 -16.39 8.28 3.58
CA LEU A 261 -16.49 9.47 4.42
C LEU A 261 -17.22 10.66 3.75
N LYS A 262 -17.79 10.47 2.55
CA LYS A 262 -18.46 11.50 1.74
C LYS A 262 -17.54 12.61 1.21
N TYR A 263 -16.34 12.25 0.77
CA TYR A 263 -15.33 13.13 0.15
C TYR A 263 -14.91 12.67 -1.26
N GLU A 264 -15.81 12.06 -2.01
CA GLU A 264 -15.59 11.52 -3.35
C GLU A 264 -15.31 12.55 -4.45
N ASP A 265 -15.54 13.83 -4.15
CA ASP A 265 -15.31 15.01 -5.01
C ASP A 265 -13.84 15.48 -5.01
N LEU A 266 -13.08 15.13 -3.97
CA LEU A 266 -11.66 15.49 -3.87
C LEU A 266 -10.80 14.67 -4.83
N LYS A 267 -9.85 15.35 -5.48
CA LYS A 267 -8.84 14.71 -6.34
C LYS A 267 -7.69 14.15 -5.52
N ILE A 268 -6.96 13.19 -6.11
CA ILE A 268 -5.72 12.63 -5.57
C ILE A 268 -4.56 13.07 -6.47
N VAL A 269 -3.43 13.42 -5.85
CA VAL A 269 -2.13 13.59 -6.50
C VAL A 269 -1.18 12.57 -5.88
N VAL A 270 -0.55 11.73 -6.69
CA VAL A 270 0.42 10.75 -6.19
C VAL A 270 1.77 11.45 -6.03
N THR A 271 2.16 11.72 -4.81
CA THR A 271 3.38 12.50 -4.51
C THR A 271 4.63 11.67 -4.38
N GLU A 272 4.50 10.36 -4.27
CA GLU A 272 5.62 9.43 -4.32
C GLU A 272 5.15 8.08 -4.85
N THR A 273 5.95 7.52 -5.75
CA THR A 273 5.84 6.14 -6.18
C THR A 273 7.11 5.73 -6.89
N GLY A 274 7.58 4.51 -6.69
CA GLY A 274 8.83 4.06 -7.29
C GLY A 274 9.10 2.59 -7.00
N TRP A 275 10.22 2.11 -7.51
CA TRP A 275 10.68 0.75 -7.34
C TRP A 275 12.21 0.74 -7.22
N PRO A 276 12.79 0.08 -6.20
CA PRO A 276 14.23 0.12 -5.98
C PRO A 276 14.98 -0.76 -6.98
N SER A 277 16.10 -0.25 -7.47
CA SER A 277 16.97 -0.92 -8.44
C SER A 277 17.88 -1.97 -7.79
N LYS A 278 18.00 -1.94 -6.46
CA LYS A 278 18.79 -2.89 -5.68
C LYS A 278 18.28 -2.93 -4.26
N GLY A 279 18.14 -4.12 -3.70
CA GLY A 279 17.74 -4.34 -2.31
C GLY A 279 18.65 -5.34 -1.59
N ASP A 280 18.34 -5.56 -0.31
CA ASP A 280 18.88 -6.68 0.47
C ASP A 280 18.31 -8.00 -0.06
N GLU A 281 18.89 -9.15 0.33
CA GLU A 281 18.49 -10.49 -0.17
C GLU A 281 17.00 -10.81 0.00
N LYS A 282 16.33 -10.17 0.98
CA LYS A 282 14.91 -10.39 1.28
C LYS A 282 13.97 -9.38 0.62
N GLU A 283 14.50 -8.35 -0.02
CA GLU A 283 13.71 -7.34 -0.70
C GLU A 283 13.33 -7.83 -2.10
N ILE A 284 12.53 -8.90 -2.13
CA ILE A 284 12.17 -9.62 -3.35
C ILE A 284 11.54 -8.65 -4.36
N GLY A 285 12.06 -8.71 -5.59
CA GLY A 285 11.65 -7.83 -6.69
C GLY A 285 12.54 -6.61 -6.88
N ALA A 286 13.38 -6.23 -5.92
CA ALA A 286 14.33 -5.12 -6.09
C ALA A 286 15.44 -5.50 -7.10
N SER A 287 15.38 -4.92 -8.30
CA SER A 287 16.38 -5.09 -9.36
C SER A 287 16.31 -3.93 -10.35
N GLU A 288 17.38 -3.67 -11.09
CA GLU A 288 17.42 -2.61 -12.10
C GLU A 288 16.36 -2.85 -13.19
N GLU A 289 16.14 -4.10 -13.60
CA GLU A 289 15.16 -4.46 -14.63
C GLU A 289 13.72 -4.24 -14.17
N ASN A 290 13.41 -4.59 -12.91
CA ASN A 290 12.07 -4.37 -12.37
C ASN A 290 11.83 -2.88 -12.08
N ALA A 291 12.85 -2.14 -11.65
CA ALA A 291 12.76 -0.70 -11.48
C ALA A 291 12.51 0.02 -12.81
N ALA A 292 13.24 -0.36 -13.86
CA ALA A 292 13.02 0.13 -15.22
C ALA A 292 11.60 -0.20 -15.74
N ALA A 293 11.15 -1.44 -15.51
CA ALA A 293 9.81 -1.87 -15.90
C ALA A 293 8.72 -1.08 -15.16
N TYR A 294 8.80 -0.96 -13.84
CA TYR A 294 7.83 -0.23 -13.03
C TYR A 294 7.75 1.24 -13.45
N ASN A 295 8.87 1.97 -13.36
CA ASN A 295 8.88 3.41 -13.60
C ASN A 295 8.55 3.75 -15.06
N GLY A 296 9.08 2.98 -16.02
CA GLY A 296 8.79 3.21 -17.43
C GLY A 296 7.35 2.90 -17.82
N ASN A 297 6.77 1.80 -17.31
CA ASN A 297 5.37 1.47 -17.59
C ASN A 297 4.42 2.45 -16.88
N LEU A 298 4.75 2.91 -15.67
CA LEU A 298 4.02 3.96 -14.99
C LEU A 298 4.01 5.26 -15.80
N VAL A 299 5.17 5.73 -16.28
CA VAL A 299 5.24 6.92 -17.13
C VAL A 299 4.38 6.74 -18.37
N LYS A 300 4.48 5.58 -19.04
CA LYS A 300 3.63 5.25 -20.18
C LYS A 300 2.14 5.34 -19.80
N ARG A 301 1.73 4.67 -18.72
CA ARG A 301 0.35 4.61 -18.23
C ARG A 301 -0.24 5.99 -17.93
N VAL A 302 0.54 6.89 -17.33
CA VAL A 302 0.12 8.24 -16.96
C VAL A 302 0.05 9.15 -18.19
N LEU A 303 1.07 9.14 -19.04
CA LEU A 303 1.18 10.05 -20.18
C LEU A 303 0.32 9.63 -21.39
N THR A 304 -0.13 8.37 -21.46
CA THR A 304 -1.15 7.97 -22.44
C THR A 304 -2.57 8.36 -22.04
N GLY A 305 -2.74 8.97 -20.86
CA GLY A 305 -4.01 9.48 -20.36
C GLY A 305 -4.90 8.42 -19.70
N GLY A 306 -6.03 8.90 -19.20
CA GLY A 306 -7.03 8.11 -18.49
C GLY A 306 -6.78 8.04 -16.98
N GLY A 307 -7.85 8.16 -16.20
CA GLY A 307 -7.83 7.92 -14.77
C GLY A 307 -7.85 6.43 -14.42
N THR A 308 -8.21 6.12 -13.19
CA THR A 308 -8.31 4.74 -12.69
C THR A 308 -9.66 4.10 -13.07
N PRO A 309 -9.84 2.78 -12.91
CA PRO A 309 -11.14 2.14 -13.16
C PRO A 309 -12.33 2.77 -12.43
N LEU A 310 -12.17 3.22 -11.18
CA LEU A 310 -13.24 3.88 -10.40
C LEU A 310 -13.41 5.36 -10.77
N LYS A 311 -12.34 6.03 -11.21
CA LYS A 311 -12.33 7.46 -11.58
C LYS A 311 -11.71 7.68 -12.96
N PRO A 312 -12.32 7.17 -14.04
CA PRO A 312 -11.71 7.17 -15.38
C PRO A 312 -11.50 8.57 -15.97
N GLU A 313 -12.30 9.54 -15.54
CA GLU A 313 -12.23 10.94 -15.98
C GLU A 313 -11.18 11.77 -15.23
N ASN A 314 -10.56 11.22 -14.17
CA ASN A 314 -9.57 11.94 -13.38
C ASN A 314 -8.15 11.63 -13.86
N ASN A 315 -7.53 12.55 -14.58
CA ASN A 315 -6.12 12.43 -14.94
C ASN A 315 -5.23 12.31 -13.70
N LEU A 316 -4.12 11.59 -13.89
CA LEU A 316 -3.17 11.28 -12.82
C LEU A 316 -2.00 12.26 -12.83
N ASP A 317 -1.81 12.98 -11.73
CA ASP A 317 -0.59 13.73 -11.45
C ASP A 317 0.30 12.89 -10.54
N VAL A 318 1.48 12.48 -11.02
CA VAL A 318 2.33 11.47 -10.36
C VAL A 318 3.77 11.96 -10.26
N TYR A 319 4.38 11.82 -9.07
CA TYR A 319 5.78 12.13 -8.83
C TYR A 319 6.56 10.85 -8.55
N LEU A 320 7.50 10.53 -9.46
CA LEU A 320 8.40 9.38 -9.30
C LEU A 320 9.32 9.57 -8.10
N PHE A 321 9.52 8.53 -7.31
CA PHE A 321 10.47 8.46 -6.21
C PHE A 321 11.64 7.54 -6.62
N ALA A 322 12.86 8.04 -6.81
CA ALA A 322 13.31 9.44 -6.71
C ALA A 322 14.31 9.81 -7.81
N LEU A 323 14.70 11.09 -7.88
CA LEU A 323 15.61 11.56 -8.93
C LEU A 323 16.98 10.90 -8.83
N PHE A 324 17.54 10.77 -7.63
CA PHE A 324 18.87 10.21 -7.41
C PHE A 324 18.88 9.07 -6.39
N ASN A 325 19.89 8.20 -6.50
CA ASN A 325 20.26 7.30 -5.41
C ASN A 325 20.79 8.12 -4.22
N GLU A 326 20.17 7.93 -3.05
CA GLU A 326 20.42 8.75 -1.87
C GLU A 326 21.26 7.99 -0.82
N ASN A 327 22.58 8.11 -0.92
CA ASN A 327 23.53 7.25 -0.18
C ASN A 327 23.56 7.42 1.36
N LYS A 328 22.82 8.40 1.92
CA LYS A 328 22.69 8.59 3.38
C LYS A 328 21.34 8.17 3.92
N LYS A 329 20.41 7.65 3.10
CA LYS A 329 19.14 7.14 3.60
C LYS A 329 19.36 5.94 4.55
N PRO A 330 18.80 5.97 5.76
CA PRO A 330 18.86 4.86 6.70
C PRO A 330 17.94 3.71 6.23
N GLY A 331 18.03 2.56 6.90
CA GLY A 331 17.16 1.41 6.60
C GLY A 331 17.77 0.41 5.61
N PRO A 332 16.94 -0.40 4.94
CA PRO A 332 17.39 -1.47 4.05
C PRO A 332 18.08 -0.93 2.79
N THR A 333 18.71 -1.81 2.02
CA THR A 333 19.48 -1.40 0.83
C THR A 333 18.64 -0.75 -0.24
N SER A 334 17.37 -1.14 -0.39
CA SER A 334 16.43 -0.45 -1.29
C SER A 334 16.36 1.05 -1.11
N GLU A 335 16.38 1.55 0.14
CA GLU A 335 16.24 2.98 0.45
C GLU A 335 17.32 3.85 -0.22
N ARG A 336 18.49 3.26 -0.52
CA ARG A 336 19.62 3.96 -1.18
C ARG A 336 19.60 3.81 -2.70
N ASN A 337 18.65 3.08 -3.27
CA ASN A 337 18.63 2.63 -4.66
C ASN A 337 17.29 2.87 -5.38
N TYR A 338 16.51 3.89 -4.98
CA TYR A 338 15.29 4.32 -5.70
C TYR A 338 15.55 5.30 -6.85
N GLY A 339 16.78 5.72 -7.05
CA GLY A 339 17.16 6.74 -8.01
C GLY A 339 16.91 6.34 -9.46
N LEU A 340 16.37 7.28 -10.23
CA LEU A 340 16.36 7.23 -11.69
C LEU A 340 17.77 7.49 -12.26
N PHE A 341 18.57 8.28 -11.53
CA PHE A 341 19.94 8.65 -11.87
C PHE A 341 20.90 8.33 -10.73
N TYR A 342 22.14 8.00 -11.10
CA TYR A 342 23.26 8.06 -10.18
C TYR A 342 23.63 9.53 -9.89
N PRO A 343 24.32 9.81 -8.77
CA PRO A 343 24.76 11.17 -8.45
C PRO A 343 25.70 11.83 -9.47
N ASN A 344 26.27 11.07 -10.40
CA ASN A 344 27.06 11.58 -11.53
C ASN A 344 26.21 11.99 -12.75
N GLU A 345 24.86 12.01 -12.62
CA GLU A 345 23.90 12.37 -13.66
C GLU A 345 23.69 11.29 -14.74
N GLU A 346 24.38 10.14 -14.64
CA GLU A 346 24.10 8.97 -15.49
C GLU A 346 22.81 8.29 -15.05
N LYS A 347 22.06 7.72 -15.99
CA LYS A 347 20.85 6.96 -15.69
C LYS A 347 21.22 5.63 -15.02
N VAL A 348 20.44 5.23 -14.00
CA VAL A 348 20.52 3.86 -13.47
C VAL A 348 19.93 2.88 -14.48
N TYR A 349 18.85 3.28 -15.17
CA TYR A 349 18.20 2.53 -16.24
C TYR A 349 17.45 3.46 -17.19
N ASP A 350 17.18 3.00 -18.42
CA ASP A 350 16.52 3.79 -19.46
C ASP A 350 14.99 3.71 -19.43
N ILE A 351 14.34 4.84 -19.10
CA ILE A 351 12.89 5.02 -19.21
C ILE A 351 12.55 6.34 -19.94
N PRO A 352 11.36 6.43 -20.56
CA PRO A 352 10.90 7.69 -21.13
C PRO A 352 10.34 8.59 -20.02
N PHE A 353 10.40 9.91 -20.25
CA PHE A 353 9.75 10.92 -19.40
C PHE A 353 8.74 11.79 -20.16
N THR A 354 8.63 11.60 -21.47
CA THR A 354 7.78 12.41 -22.35
C THR A 354 6.95 11.53 -23.28
N VAL A 355 5.82 12.06 -23.77
CA VAL A 355 4.97 11.40 -24.78
C VAL A 355 5.78 11.03 -26.04
N ALA A 356 6.73 11.88 -26.44
CA ALA A 356 7.63 11.59 -27.54
C ALA A 356 8.56 10.40 -27.24
N GLY A 357 9.14 10.36 -26.03
CA GLY A 357 10.03 9.27 -25.60
C GLY A 357 9.32 7.91 -25.47
N ILE A 358 8.00 7.90 -25.23
CA ILE A 358 7.21 6.66 -25.20
C ILE A 358 7.15 5.99 -26.58
N LYS A 359 7.23 6.75 -27.68
CA LYS A 359 7.19 6.19 -29.03
C LYS A 359 8.44 5.35 -29.28
N GLY A 360 8.26 4.03 -29.37
CA GLY A 360 9.34 3.07 -29.59
C GLY A 360 9.98 2.54 -28.31
N TRP A 361 9.66 3.10 -27.14
CA TRP A 361 10.05 2.49 -25.87
C TRP A 361 9.25 1.22 -25.61
N LYS A 362 9.97 0.14 -25.27
CA LYS A 362 9.40 -1.13 -24.84
C LYS A 362 9.98 -1.45 -23.47
N SER A 363 9.09 -1.74 -22.53
CA SER A 363 9.48 -2.37 -21.28
C SER A 363 10.14 -3.71 -21.60
N THR A 364 11.33 -3.95 -21.06
CA THR A 364 12.03 -5.22 -21.19
C THR A 364 11.20 -6.33 -20.54
N PRO A 365 10.69 -7.31 -21.29
CA PRO A 365 10.02 -8.47 -20.70
C PRO A 365 11.09 -9.31 -20.00
N VAL A 366 10.97 -9.50 -18.70
CA VAL A 366 11.81 -10.48 -17.99
C VAL A 366 11.09 -11.81 -18.09
N ASN A 367 11.44 -12.62 -19.09
CA ASN A 367 11.21 -14.06 -18.99
C ASN A 367 12.01 -14.54 -17.78
N GLY A 368 11.31 -15.12 -16.79
CA GLY A 368 11.85 -15.51 -15.48
C GLY A 368 13.29 -16.02 -15.56
N GLY A 369 14.21 -15.18 -15.08
CA GLY A 369 15.58 -15.56 -14.85
C GLY A 369 15.59 -16.66 -13.81
N LYS A 370 15.99 -17.86 -14.24
CA LYS A 370 16.28 -18.99 -13.37
C LYS A 370 17.17 -18.50 -12.23
N ALA A 371 16.67 -18.62 -11.00
CA ALA A 371 17.55 -18.68 -9.85
C ALA A 371 18.53 -19.84 -10.10
N GLU A 372 19.82 -19.52 -10.17
CA GLU A 372 20.89 -20.50 -10.20
C GLU A 372 20.81 -21.33 -8.91
N SER A 373 20.27 -22.54 -9.01
CA SER A 373 20.55 -23.59 -8.02
C SER A 373 21.73 -24.41 -8.53
N GLN A 374 22.83 -24.33 -7.80
CA GLN A 374 23.97 -25.20 -7.99
C GLN A 374 23.60 -26.63 -7.56
N GLY A 375 23.63 -27.53 -8.54
CA GLY A 375 23.97 -28.96 -8.46
C GLY A 375 23.29 -29.83 -7.41
N HIS A 376 22.59 -30.89 -7.85
CA HIS A 376 23.06 -32.28 -7.73
C HIS A 376 22.12 -33.27 -8.46
N THR A 377 22.74 -34.06 -9.36
CA THR A 377 22.35 -35.39 -9.90
C THR A 377 21.23 -35.53 -10.96
N LYS A 378 21.47 -36.53 -11.83
CA LYS A 378 20.97 -36.78 -13.20
C LYS A 378 19.56 -37.42 -13.27
N PRO A 379 18.92 -37.42 -14.46
CA PRO A 379 17.53 -37.82 -14.66
C PRO A 379 17.35 -39.30 -15.03
N VAL A 380 16.16 -39.84 -14.78
CA VAL A 380 15.65 -41.10 -15.35
C VAL A 380 14.35 -40.83 -16.10
N ASP A 381 14.27 -41.43 -17.28
CA ASP A 381 13.24 -41.31 -18.32
C ASP A 381 11.80 -41.69 -17.92
N GLY A 382 10.85 -41.08 -18.64
CA GLY A 382 9.76 -41.81 -19.29
C GLY A 382 8.33 -41.44 -18.88
N GLY A 383 7.51 -41.03 -19.86
CA GLY A 383 6.04 -41.25 -19.81
C GLY A 383 5.18 -40.09 -20.30
N GLU A 384 4.56 -40.27 -21.47
CA GLU A 384 3.61 -39.37 -22.13
C GLU A 384 2.21 -39.30 -21.46
N SER A 385 1.50 -38.23 -21.84
CA SER A 385 0.05 -38.14 -22.12
C SER A 385 -0.91 -37.65 -21.03
N GLY A 386 -1.87 -36.82 -21.47
CA GLY A 386 -3.20 -36.71 -20.88
C GLY A 386 -3.51 -35.38 -20.19
N GLY A 387 -4.20 -34.49 -20.90
CA GLY A 387 -4.74 -33.26 -20.32
C GLY A 387 -5.88 -33.48 -19.33
N SER A 388 -5.99 -32.60 -18.35
CA SER A 388 -7.25 -32.28 -17.67
C SER A 388 -7.16 -30.86 -17.10
N VAL A 389 -8.09 -30.01 -17.51
CA VAL A 389 -8.37 -28.73 -16.87
C VAL A 389 -8.82 -29.01 -15.44
N SER A 390 -7.99 -28.66 -14.46
CA SER A 390 -8.31 -28.80 -13.05
C SER A 390 -8.41 -27.42 -12.42
N THR A 391 -9.64 -27.08 -12.04
CA THR A 391 -10.03 -25.95 -11.18
C THR A 391 -9.13 -25.85 -9.95
N SER A 392 -8.42 -24.73 -9.81
CA SER A 392 -7.51 -24.47 -8.70
C SER A 392 -8.26 -24.33 -7.38
N SER A 393 -8.07 -25.30 -6.48
CA SER A 393 -8.36 -25.16 -5.05
C SER A 393 -7.43 -24.11 -4.44
N SER A 394 -7.97 -23.14 -3.72
CA SER A 394 -7.20 -22.24 -2.86
C SER A 394 -6.35 -23.03 -1.87
N GLY A 395 -5.02 -22.88 -1.94
CA GLY A 395 -4.08 -23.57 -1.05
C GLY A 395 -4.35 -23.24 0.43
N LYS A 396 -4.23 -24.24 1.31
CA LYS A 396 -4.25 -24.01 2.77
C LYS A 396 -2.99 -23.23 3.16
N THR A 397 -3.14 -22.19 3.97
CA THR A 397 -2.03 -21.36 4.48
C THR A 397 -2.11 -21.24 5.99
N TRP A 398 -0.98 -20.97 6.64
CA TRP A 398 -0.83 -20.84 8.08
C TRP A 398 -0.10 -19.55 8.46
N CYS A 399 -0.36 -19.04 9.66
CA CYS A 399 0.32 -17.85 10.17
C CYS A 399 1.33 -18.21 11.25
N VAL A 400 2.59 -17.79 11.07
CA VAL A 400 3.72 -18.18 11.93
C VAL A 400 4.41 -16.95 12.51
N ALA A 401 4.88 -17.06 13.75
CA ALA A 401 5.62 -16.01 14.43
C ALA A 401 6.94 -15.67 13.73
N ASN A 402 7.20 -14.38 13.55
CA ASN A 402 8.49 -13.84 13.15
C ASN A 402 9.34 -13.55 14.39
N GLU A 403 10.18 -14.50 14.81
CA GLU A 403 11.08 -14.31 15.97
C GLU A 403 12.08 -13.15 15.77
N LYS A 404 12.34 -12.75 14.53
CA LYS A 404 13.23 -11.62 14.21
C LYS A 404 12.59 -10.25 14.50
N SER A 405 11.29 -10.19 14.78
CA SER A 405 10.60 -8.97 15.23
C SER A 405 11.04 -8.52 16.63
N GLY A 406 11.75 -9.38 17.37
CA GLY A 406 12.22 -9.12 18.72
C GLY A 406 11.18 -9.50 19.78
N LYS A 407 11.67 -9.94 20.95
CA LYS A 407 10.84 -10.52 22.02
C LYS A 407 9.70 -9.60 22.48
N GLN A 408 9.93 -8.29 22.53
CA GLN A 408 8.92 -7.33 22.99
C GLN A 408 7.78 -7.15 21.99
N ALA A 409 8.09 -7.04 20.70
CA ALA A 409 7.07 -6.95 19.66
C ALA A 409 6.28 -8.26 19.56
N LEU A 410 6.98 -9.39 19.65
CA LEU A 410 6.37 -10.71 19.60
C LEU A 410 5.45 -10.99 20.80
N GLN A 411 5.87 -10.61 22.01
CA GLN A 411 5.03 -10.72 23.21
C GLN A 411 3.79 -9.84 23.10
N LYS A 412 3.95 -8.57 22.69
CA LYS A 412 2.80 -7.66 22.52
C LYS A 412 1.80 -8.18 21.48
N ALA A 413 2.28 -8.76 20.38
CA ALA A 413 1.45 -9.37 19.37
C ALA A 413 0.72 -10.62 19.89
N LEU A 414 1.41 -11.46 20.68
CA LEU A 414 0.82 -12.63 21.34
C LEU A 414 -0.28 -12.22 22.33
N ASP A 415 -0.02 -11.21 23.16
CA ASP A 415 -0.99 -10.67 24.13
C ASP A 415 -2.25 -10.16 23.41
N TYR A 416 -2.07 -9.45 22.28
CA TYR A 416 -3.19 -9.04 21.43
C TYR A 416 -3.94 -10.25 20.86
N ALA A 417 -3.24 -11.22 20.27
CA ALA A 417 -3.86 -12.39 19.66
C ALA A 417 -4.76 -13.14 20.66
N CYS A 418 -4.23 -13.42 21.86
CA CYS A 418 -4.95 -14.14 22.92
C CYS A 418 -5.96 -13.29 23.69
N GLY A 419 -5.84 -11.96 23.66
CA GLY A 419 -6.77 -11.02 24.27
C GLY A 419 -7.78 -10.50 23.26
N GLU A 420 -7.62 -9.23 22.87
CA GLU A 420 -8.55 -8.49 22.01
C GLU A 420 -8.75 -9.10 20.60
N GLY A 421 -7.74 -9.82 20.10
CA GLY A 421 -7.78 -10.51 18.80
C GLY A 421 -8.68 -11.74 18.81
N GLY A 422 -8.91 -12.35 19.97
CA GLY A 422 -9.82 -13.49 20.13
C GLY A 422 -9.34 -14.78 19.44
N ALA A 423 -8.04 -15.01 19.37
CA ALA A 423 -7.45 -16.31 19.05
C ALA A 423 -7.76 -17.35 20.13
N ASP A 424 -7.74 -18.64 19.77
CA ASP A 424 -7.80 -19.72 20.76
C ASP A 424 -6.40 -20.03 21.31
N CYS A 425 -6.16 -19.58 22.54
CA CYS A 425 -4.89 -19.76 23.24
C CYS A 425 -4.94 -20.78 24.38
N ARG A 426 -5.98 -21.65 24.42
CA ARG A 426 -6.11 -22.68 25.46
C ARG A 426 -5.03 -23.76 25.34
N SER A 427 -4.65 -24.11 24.12
CA SER A 427 -3.67 -25.16 23.83
C SER A 427 -2.22 -24.78 24.20
N ILE A 428 -1.93 -23.50 24.41
CA ILE A 428 -0.61 -22.97 24.78
C ILE A 428 -0.47 -22.64 26.27
N GLN A 429 -1.43 -23.02 27.12
CA GLN A 429 -1.34 -22.83 28.57
C GLN A 429 -0.52 -23.93 29.24
N PRO A 430 0.10 -23.69 30.42
CA PRO A 430 0.86 -24.70 31.16
C PRO A 430 0.06 -26.01 31.34
N GLY A 431 0.65 -27.13 30.92
CA GLY A 431 0.03 -28.46 31.00
C GLY A 431 -0.87 -28.84 29.81
N ALA A 432 -1.06 -27.95 28.83
CA ALA A 432 -1.80 -28.25 27.60
C ALA A 432 -0.92 -28.90 26.51
N THR A 433 -1.57 -29.50 25.51
CA THR A 433 -0.94 -30.27 24.44
C THR A 433 0.06 -29.49 23.58
N CYS A 434 -0.11 -28.17 23.45
CA CYS A 434 0.79 -27.29 22.67
C CYS A 434 1.62 -26.33 23.52
N TYR A 435 1.75 -26.63 24.81
CA TYR A 435 2.64 -25.88 25.67
C TYR A 435 4.12 -26.12 25.33
N ASP A 436 4.48 -27.35 24.94
CA ASP A 436 5.87 -27.71 24.62
C ASP A 436 6.13 -27.74 23.10
N PRO A 437 7.18 -27.06 22.60
CA PRO A 437 8.24 -26.39 23.38
C PRO A 437 7.78 -25.06 23.99
N ASN A 438 8.09 -24.87 25.29
CA ASN A 438 7.78 -23.64 26.03
C ASN A 438 8.66 -22.46 25.57
N THR A 439 8.32 -21.91 24.42
CA THR A 439 9.02 -20.81 23.77
C THR A 439 8.01 -19.79 23.26
N LEU A 440 8.41 -18.52 23.33
CA LEU A 440 7.56 -17.40 22.87
C LEU A 440 7.17 -17.55 21.39
N GLY A 441 8.08 -18.00 20.53
CA GLY A 441 7.82 -18.20 19.10
C GLY A 441 6.83 -19.31 18.81
N ALA A 442 6.91 -20.45 19.51
CA ALA A 442 5.95 -21.54 19.35
C ALA A 442 4.53 -21.13 19.80
N HIS A 443 4.43 -20.56 20.99
CA HIS A 443 3.15 -20.07 21.54
C HIS A 443 2.52 -18.98 20.66
N ALA A 444 3.35 -18.03 20.18
CA ALA A 444 2.92 -16.99 19.27
C ALA A 444 2.44 -17.56 17.92
N SER A 445 3.14 -18.52 17.33
CA SER A 445 2.74 -19.13 16.06
C SER A 445 1.39 -19.83 16.15
N ILE A 446 1.11 -20.51 17.27
CA ILE A 446 -0.17 -21.20 17.49
C ILE A 446 -1.32 -20.18 17.64
N ALA A 447 -1.10 -19.12 18.43
CA ALA A 447 -2.09 -18.05 18.61
C ALA A 447 -2.36 -17.28 17.30
N PHE A 448 -1.31 -16.91 16.56
CA PHE A 448 -1.42 -16.18 15.30
C PHE A 448 -2.13 -17.01 14.24
N ASN A 449 -1.80 -18.31 14.13
CA ASN A 449 -2.52 -19.18 13.21
C ASN A 449 -4.00 -19.29 13.60
N SER A 450 -4.33 -19.50 14.87
CA SER A 450 -5.73 -19.56 15.32
C SER A 450 -6.51 -18.31 14.93
N TYR A 451 -5.94 -17.12 15.17
CA TYR A 451 -6.52 -15.84 14.72
C TYR A 451 -6.69 -15.79 13.19
N TYR A 452 -5.63 -16.11 12.46
CA TYR A 452 -5.59 -16.04 11.00
C TYR A 452 -6.64 -16.95 10.35
N GLN A 453 -6.78 -18.19 10.83
CA GLN A 453 -7.80 -19.13 10.37
C GLN A 453 -9.21 -18.60 10.67
N LYS A 454 -9.45 -18.14 11.90
CA LYS A 454 -10.74 -17.59 12.34
C LYS A 454 -11.17 -16.36 11.55
N LYS A 455 -10.21 -15.58 11.05
CA LYS A 455 -10.45 -14.42 10.17
C LYS A 455 -10.46 -14.78 8.67
N GLY A 456 -10.67 -16.06 8.35
CA GLY A 456 -10.84 -16.53 6.97
C GLY A 456 -9.60 -16.41 6.11
N ARG A 457 -8.40 -16.45 6.72
CA ARG A 457 -7.10 -16.30 6.04
C ARG A 457 -6.93 -15.00 5.26
N GLY A 458 -7.72 -13.98 5.59
CA GLY A 458 -7.70 -12.70 4.89
C GLY A 458 -6.34 -12.01 4.92
N THR A 459 -6.03 -11.29 3.85
CA THR A 459 -4.79 -10.52 3.69
C THR A 459 -4.60 -9.55 4.86
N GLY A 460 -3.41 -9.56 5.46
CA GLY A 460 -3.08 -8.72 6.63
C GLY A 460 -3.47 -9.30 8.00
N ASN A 461 -4.30 -10.35 8.06
CA ASN A 461 -4.64 -11.00 9.34
C ASN A 461 -3.47 -11.78 9.97
N CYS A 462 -2.39 -11.96 9.21
CA CYS A 462 -1.14 -12.53 9.71
C CYS A 462 -0.03 -11.47 9.89
N TYR A 463 -0.36 -10.18 9.87
CA TYR A 463 0.67 -9.14 9.95
C TYR A 463 1.19 -8.93 11.38
N PHE A 464 0.29 -8.81 12.36
CA PHE A 464 0.65 -8.59 13.77
C PHE A 464 1.74 -7.52 14.00
N GLY A 465 1.72 -6.43 13.20
CA GLY A 465 2.75 -5.39 13.27
C GLY A 465 4.14 -5.82 12.80
N GLY A 466 4.23 -6.81 11.91
CA GLY A 466 5.47 -7.44 11.44
C GLY A 466 5.94 -8.61 12.32
N ALA A 467 5.19 -8.97 13.37
CA ALA A 467 5.52 -10.05 14.28
C ALA A 467 5.13 -11.45 13.77
N ALA A 468 4.50 -11.55 12.59
CA ALA A 468 4.13 -12.82 11.98
C ALA A 468 4.19 -12.77 10.44
N TYR A 469 4.18 -13.94 9.81
CA TYR A 469 4.20 -14.11 8.35
C TYR A 469 3.44 -15.38 7.94
N VAL A 470 2.93 -15.39 6.71
CA VAL A 470 2.17 -16.52 6.17
C VAL A 470 3.14 -17.57 5.62
N VAL A 471 2.83 -18.84 5.83
CA VAL A 471 3.51 -19.98 5.22
C VAL A 471 2.50 -20.86 4.50
N SER A 472 2.95 -21.50 3.43
CA SER A 472 2.17 -22.46 2.61
C SER A 472 2.30 -23.90 3.07
N GLU A 473 3.20 -24.18 4.02
CA GLU A 473 3.39 -25.49 4.63
C GLU A 473 3.05 -25.44 6.12
N PRO A 474 2.30 -26.43 6.66
CA PRO A 474 1.89 -26.41 8.06
C PRO A 474 3.11 -26.53 8.98
N PRO A 475 3.33 -25.57 9.88
CA PRO A 475 4.41 -25.66 10.84
C PRO A 475 4.07 -26.68 11.93
N LYS A 476 5.13 -27.30 12.47
CA LYS A 476 5.04 -28.22 13.61
C LYS A 476 5.95 -27.76 14.74
N PHE A 477 5.37 -27.56 15.92
CA PHE A 477 6.07 -27.14 17.12
C PHE A 477 5.96 -28.25 18.17
N GLY A 478 7.03 -29.03 18.34
CA GLY A 478 7.00 -30.19 19.22
C GLY A 478 5.93 -31.19 18.80
N LYS A 479 4.95 -31.43 19.68
CA LYS A 479 3.81 -32.32 19.41
C LYS A 479 2.65 -31.63 18.69
N CYS A 480 2.71 -30.31 18.51
CA CYS A 480 1.61 -29.56 17.91
C CYS A 480 1.82 -29.31 16.43
N ASP A 481 0.83 -29.80 15.69
CA ASP A 481 0.81 -29.85 14.24
C ASP A 481 -0.36 -28.98 13.76
N LEU A 482 -0.04 -27.86 13.12
CA LEU A 482 -1.06 -26.93 12.64
C LEU A 482 -1.77 -27.42 11.37
N SER A 483 -1.34 -28.53 10.77
CA SER A 483 -2.02 -29.14 9.61
C SER A 483 -3.40 -29.72 9.95
N LYS A 484 -3.61 -30.04 11.23
CA LYS A 484 -4.88 -30.52 11.76
C LYS A 484 -5.68 -29.30 12.18
N ASP A 485 -6.75 -28.98 11.44
CA ASP A 485 -7.66 -27.89 11.78
C ASP A 485 -8.02 -27.99 13.28
N SER A 486 -7.95 -26.86 13.98
CA SER A 486 -8.25 -26.75 15.41
C SER A 486 -9.73 -27.02 15.76
N SER A 487 -10.47 -27.66 14.85
CA SER A 487 -11.85 -28.15 15.03
C SER A 487 -11.95 -29.66 15.20
N GLU A 488 -10.89 -30.45 14.99
CA GLU A 488 -10.93 -31.92 15.12
C GLU A 488 -10.25 -32.47 16.39
N ALA A 489 -9.59 -31.62 17.19
CA ALA A 489 -8.99 -32.06 18.47
C ALA A 489 -10.02 -32.31 19.59
N ASP A 490 -11.31 -32.06 19.36
CA ASP A 490 -12.38 -32.20 20.36
C ASP A 490 -13.20 -33.51 20.26
N ASP A 491 -12.84 -34.46 19.38
CA ASP A 491 -13.55 -35.76 19.31
C ASP A 491 -12.91 -36.87 20.19
N GLU A 492 -11.59 -36.82 20.45
CA GLU A 492 -10.94 -37.74 21.40
C GLU A 492 -11.21 -37.36 22.88
N THR A 493 -11.55 -36.11 23.15
CA THR A 493 -11.92 -35.65 24.50
C THR A 493 -13.38 -35.94 24.84
N LYS A 494 -14.29 -36.12 23.86
CA LYS A 494 -15.69 -36.52 24.15
C LYS A 494 -15.80 -37.98 24.56
N THR A 495 -15.01 -38.87 23.97
CA THR A 495 -14.91 -40.26 24.42
C THR A 495 -14.23 -40.36 25.80
N GLY A 496 -13.23 -39.50 26.08
CA GLY A 496 -12.61 -39.39 27.40
C GLY A 496 -13.54 -38.81 28.48
N HIS A 497 -14.35 -37.79 28.17
CA HIS A 497 -15.27 -37.17 29.13
C HIS A 497 -16.44 -38.10 29.51
N LEU A 498 -16.93 -38.90 28.56
CA LEU A 498 -17.93 -39.95 28.82
C LEU A 498 -17.38 -41.09 29.69
N VAL A 499 -16.09 -41.43 29.57
CA VAL A 499 -15.43 -42.44 30.40
C VAL A 499 -15.11 -41.90 31.80
N VAL A 500 -14.74 -40.62 31.92
CA VAL A 500 -14.47 -39.97 33.22
C VAL A 500 -15.76 -39.65 33.99
N GLN A 501 -16.87 -39.29 33.31
CA GLN A 501 -18.18 -39.15 33.96
C GLN A 501 -18.73 -40.51 34.44
N LYS A 502 -18.63 -41.57 33.62
CA LYS A 502 -19.02 -42.92 34.07
C LYS A 502 -18.17 -43.42 35.24
N ASN A 503 -16.88 -43.11 35.28
CA ASN A 503 -16.01 -43.48 36.40
C ASN A 503 -16.24 -42.60 37.64
N ARG A 504 -16.63 -41.32 37.49
CA ARG A 504 -17.03 -40.48 38.64
C ARG A 504 -18.39 -40.88 39.21
N GLU A 505 -19.36 -41.25 38.40
CA GLU A 505 -20.65 -41.78 38.88
C GLU A 505 -20.46 -43.11 39.60
N LYS A 506 -19.58 -43.98 39.11
CA LYS A 506 -19.25 -45.26 39.76
C LYS A 506 -18.48 -45.09 41.08
N VAL A 507 -17.55 -44.14 41.16
CA VAL A 507 -16.82 -43.81 42.40
C VAL A 507 -17.72 -43.11 43.42
N VAL A 508 -18.71 -42.32 42.98
CA VAL A 508 -19.72 -41.72 43.86
C VAL A 508 -20.73 -42.76 44.34
N GLU A 509 -21.14 -43.73 43.51
CA GLU A 509 -21.95 -44.87 43.95
C GLU A 509 -21.20 -45.78 44.94
N ASP A 510 -19.91 -46.05 44.72
CA ASP A 510 -19.09 -46.86 45.63
C ASP A 510 -18.81 -46.11 46.96
N LEU A 511 -18.59 -44.79 46.93
CA LEU A 511 -18.42 -43.96 48.15
C LEU A 511 -19.73 -43.76 48.94
N ILE A 512 -20.90 -43.77 48.27
CA ILE A 512 -22.21 -43.76 48.94
C ILE A 512 -22.51 -45.14 49.54
N ARG A 513 -22.09 -46.23 48.89
CA ARG A 513 -22.25 -47.60 49.39
C ARG A 513 -21.40 -47.88 50.63
N ASP A 514 -20.16 -47.38 50.67
CA ASP A 514 -19.29 -47.52 51.85
C ASP A 514 -19.75 -46.66 53.03
N ARG A 515 -20.39 -45.51 52.78
CA ARG A 515 -20.92 -44.63 53.84
C ARG A 515 -22.22 -45.15 54.49
N VAL A 516 -22.98 -45.99 53.77
CA VAL A 516 -24.15 -46.69 54.33
C VAL A 516 -23.74 -47.91 55.17
N VAL A 517 -22.53 -48.45 54.98
CA VAL A 517 -21.98 -49.55 55.80
C VAL A 517 -21.37 -49.04 57.12
N GLU A 518 -20.82 -47.82 57.15
CA GLU A 518 -20.29 -47.22 58.39
C GLU A 518 -21.37 -46.60 59.32
N GLU A 519 -22.51 -46.15 58.80
CA GLU A 519 -23.62 -45.64 59.64
C GLU A 519 -24.57 -46.75 60.17
N GLY A 520 -24.29 -48.03 59.87
CA GLY A 520 -25.04 -49.19 60.37
C GLY A 520 -24.44 -49.89 61.60
N LEU A 521 -23.35 -49.38 62.19
CA LEU A 521 -22.63 -50.01 63.32
C LEU A 521 -22.54 -49.15 64.58
N VAL A 522 -23.45 -48.18 64.76
CA VAL A 522 -23.68 -47.53 66.07
C VAL A 522 -25.19 -47.39 66.29
N GLY A 523 -25.80 -48.46 66.81
CA GLY A 523 -27.21 -48.54 67.14
C GLY A 523 -27.53 -49.84 67.88
N ASP A 524 -27.05 -49.94 69.12
CA ASP A 524 -27.71 -50.69 70.20
C ASP A 524 -28.50 -49.69 71.06
#